data_AF-A7T1N2-F1
#
_entry.id   AF-A7T1N2-F1
#
_cell.length_a   1.000
_cell.length_b   1.000
_cell.length_c   1.000
_cell.angle_alpha   90.00
_cell.angle_beta   90.00
_cell.angle_gamma   90.00
#
_symmetry.space_group_name_H-M   'P 1'
#
loop_
_entity.id
_entity.type
_entity.pdbx_description
1 polymer ?
#
loop_
_entity_poly.entity_id
_entity_poly.type
_entity_poly.pdbx_seq_one_letter_code
_entity_poly.pdbx_strand_id
1 'polypeptide(L)'
;FKSEINYEVTHPTQVDADGNYLSSDLSHGNQGRKRTLDSGGSPEPAFFRVPAFGKELHVRAALNSDLFAPNFAVHVIGKDGLRVNDEPVDHCHYVGHVLSSANSKAAFSNCDGL
;
A
#
# COMPACT_ATOMS: atom_id res chain seq x y z
N PHE A 1 -20.76 9.39 -21.21
CA PHE A 1 -20.80 8.05 -20.57
C PHE A 1 -20.48 8.22 -19.11
N LYS A 2 -21.46 7.99 -18.23
CA LYS A 2 -21.32 8.12 -16.78
C LYS A 2 -20.71 6.81 -16.28
N SER A 3 -19.49 6.82 -15.75
CA SER A 3 -18.93 5.63 -15.11
C SER A 3 -19.69 5.39 -13.81
N GLU A 4 -20.29 4.22 -13.66
CA GLU A 4 -20.92 3.81 -12.42
C GLU A 4 -19.82 3.41 -11.43
N ILE A 5 -19.71 4.13 -10.31
CA ILE A 5 -18.74 3.80 -9.26
C ILE A 5 -19.31 2.59 -8.51
N ASN A 6 -18.77 1.42 -8.81
CA ASN A 6 -19.05 0.19 -8.10
C ASN A 6 -18.00 0.02 -7.00
N TYR A 7 -18.45 -0.23 -5.78
CA TYR A 7 -17.58 -0.56 -4.64
C TYR A 7 -18.03 -1.90 -4.05
N GLU A 8 -17.07 -2.65 -3.52
CA GLU A 8 -17.31 -3.92 -2.86
C GLU A 8 -16.42 -4.01 -1.62
N VAL A 9 -16.99 -4.51 -0.52
CA VAL A 9 -16.25 -4.77 0.71
C VAL A 9 -15.75 -6.21 0.67
N THR A 10 -14.45 -6.40 0.87
CA THR A 10 -13.81 -7.71 0.77
C THR A 10 -12.74 -7.90 1.84
N HIS A 11 -12.23 -9.12 1.94
CA HIS A 11 -11.18 -9.53 2.85
C HIS A 11 -9.95 -9.95 2.04
N PRO A 12 -9.06 -9.01 1.69
CA PRO A 12 -7.84 -9.32 0.96
C PRO A 12 -6.88 -10.16 1.81
N THR A 13 -6.03 -10.93 1.15
CA THR A 13 -4.97 -11.73 1.79
C THR A 13 -3.63 -11.50 1.11
N GLN A 14 -2.54 -11.55 1.88
CA GLN A 14 -1.20 -11.54 1.33
C GLN A 14 -0.89 -12.94 0.79
N VAL A 15 -0.35 -12.97 -0.41
CA VAL A 15 0.08 -14.18 -1.09
C VAL A 15 1.51 -14.00 -1.57
N ASP A 16 2.15 -15.09 -2.00
CA ASP A 16 3.41 -15.01 -2.75
C ASP A 16 3.16 -14.71 -4.25
N ALA A 17 4.24 -14.75 -5.03
CA ALA A 17 4.18 -14.50 -6.48
C ALA A 17 3.34 -15.56 -7.23
N ASP A 18 3.27 -16.79 -6.71
CA ASP A 18 2.54 -17.91 -7.30
C ASP A 18 1.08 -17.98 -6.82
N GLY A 19 0.70 -17.13 -5.86
CA GLY A 19 -0.66 -17.04 -5.31
C GLY A 19 -0.87 -17.90 -4.07
N ASN A 20 0.18 -18.50 -3.50
CA ASN A 20 0.06 -19.26 -2.26
C ASN A 20 -0.15 -18.31 -1.08
N TYR A 21 -1.02 -18.71 -0.16
CA TYR A 21 -1.35 -17.92 1.02
C TYR A 21 -0.14 -17.68 1.92
N LEU A 22 0.05 -16.42 2.35
CA LEU A 22 1.05 -16.03 3.34
C LEU A 22 0.40 -15.54 4.64
N SER A 23 -0.53 -14.58 4.56
CA SER A 23 -1.11 -13.94 5.75
C SER A 23 -2.45 -13.27 5.45
N SER A 24 -3.37 -13.32 6.42
CA SER A 24 -4.56 -12.45 6.47
C SER A 24 -4.32 -11.18 7.29
N ASP A 25 -3.25 -11.13 8.08
CA ASP A 25 -2.82 -9.90 8.75
C ASP A 25 -1.95 -9.08 7.78
N LEU A 26 -2.54 -7.99 7.30
CA LEU A 26 -1.95 -7.09 6.34
C LEU A 26 -1.33 -5.85 6.99
N SER A 27 -1.44 -5.68 8.30
CA SER A 27 -1.00 -4.47 9.01
C SER A 27 0.50 -4.48 9.34
N HIS A 28 1.09 -5.65 9.58
CA HIS A 28 2.43 -5.77 10.15
C HIS A 28 3.52 -6.27 9.18
N GLY A 29 3.14 -6.71 7.97
CA GLY A 29 4.07 -7.30 6.98
C GLY A 29 5.11 -6.35 6.37
N ASN A 30 5.08 -5.05 6.73
CA ASN A 30 5.90 -4.03 6.09
C ASN A 30 7.27 -3.83 6.75
N GLN A 31 7.48 -4.25 8.01
CA GLN A 31 8.67 -3.84 8.78
C GLN A 31 10.00 -4.15 8.08
N GLY A 32 10.13 -5.34 7.47
CA GLY A 32 11.33 -5.70 6.72
C GLY A 32 11.53 -4.84 5.46
N ARG A 33 10.45 -4.56 4.73
CA ARG A 33 10.46 -3.75 3.51
C ARG A 33 10.73 -2.26 3.80
N LYS A 34 10.21 -1.74 4.91
CA LYS A 34 10.51 -0.40 5.42
C LYS A 34 12.01 -0.23 5.63
N ARG A 35 12.65 -1.15 6.37
CA ARG A 35 14.12 -1.10 6.60
C ARG A 35 14.93 -1.13 5.32
N THR A 36 14.50 -1.90 4.31
CA THR A 36 15.18 -1.94 3.01
C THR A 36 15.09 -0.59 2.30
N LEU A 37 13.92 0.07 2.29
CA LEU A 37 13.76 1.42 1.76
C LEU A 37 14.61 2.44 2.51
N ASP A 38 14.55 2.42 3.84
CA ASP A 38 15.30 3.35 4.69
C ASP A 38 16.81 3.21 4.51
N SER A 39 17.27 2.01 4.10
CA SER A 39 18.68 1.73 3.77
C SER A 39 19.04 2.08 2.31
N GLY A 40 18.15 2.71 1.54
CA GLY A 40 18.35 3.06 0.13
C GLY A 40 18.20 1.89 -0.85
N GLY A 41 17.67 0.76 -0.39
CA GLY A 41 17.39 -0.41 -1.22
C GLY A 41 15.99 -0.38 -1.83
N SER A 42 15.78 -1.13 -2.90
CA SER A 42 14.45 -1.37 -3.47
C SER A 42 13.80 -2.57 -2.78
N PRO A 43 12.71 -2.40 -2.00
CA PRO A 43 12.04 -3.52 -1.36
C PRO A 43 11.37 -4.40 -2.42
N GLU A 44 11.35 -5.71 -2.17
CA GLU A 44 10.61 -6.62 -3.03
C GLU A 44 9.11 -6.33 -3.01
N PRO A 45 8.43 -6.45 -4.16
CA PRO A 45 6.99 -6.25 -4.25
C PRO A 45 6.24 -7.24 -3.35
N ALA A 46 5.09 -6.79 -2.86
CA ALA A 46 4.10 -7.64 -2.22
C ALA A 46 3.07 -8.12 -3.25
N PHE A 47 2.46 -9.26 -2.95
CA PHE A 47 1.35 -9.78 -3.73
C PHE A 47 0.12 -9.92 -2.85
N PHE A 48 -1.02 -9.51 -3.38
CA PHE A 48 -2.30 -9.54 -2.70
C PHE A 48 -3.30 -10.32 -3.54
N ARG A 49 -4.13 -11.11 -2.86
CA ARG A 49 -5.32 -11.73 -3.43
C ARG A 49 -6.53 -10.96 -2.92
N VAL A 50 -7.29 -10.38 -3.85
CA VAL A 50 -8.44 -9.52 -3.58
C VAL A 50 -9.68 -10.10 -4.28
N PRO A 51 -10.56 -10.79 -3.54
CA PRO A 51 -11.85 -11.22 -4.08
C PRO A 51 -12.75 -9.99 -4.27
N ALA A 52 -13.05 -9.59 -5.51
CA ALA A 52 -13.93 -8.46 -5.77
C ALA A 52 -14.52 -8.55 -7.17
N PHE A 53 -15.73 -8.01 -7.33
CA PHE A 53 -16.47 -7.92 -8.58
C PHE A 53 -16.65 -9.28 -9.26
N GLY A 54 -16.88 -10.32 -8.45
CA GLY A 54 -17.03 -11.71 -8.91
C GLY A 54 -15.74 -12.33 -9.46
N LYS A 55 -14.58 -11.73 -9.16
CA LYS A 55 -13.26 -12.19 -9.58
C LYS A 55 -12.32 -12.31 -8.40
N GLU A 56 -11.30 -13.13 -8.55
CA GLU A 56 -10.16 -13.16 -7.66
C GLU A 56 -9.00 -12.41 -8.32
N LEU A 57 -8.69 -11.21 -7.80
CA LEU A 57 -7.66 -10.35 -8.36
C LEU A 57 -6.33 -10.64 -7.66
N HIS A 58 -5.37 -11.18 -8.40
CA HIS A 58 -3.98 -11.33 -7.95
C HIS A 58 -3.21 -10.07 -8.34
N VAL A 59 -2.80 -9.29 -7.35
CA VAL A 59 -2.23 -7.95 -7.52
C VAL A 59 -0.79 -7.96 -7.08
N ARG A 60 0.11 -7.51 -7.95
CA ARG A 60 1.51 -7.22 -7.61
C ARG A 60 1.64 -5.74 -7.30
N ALA A 61 2.13 -5.40 -6.12
CA ALA A 61 2.25 -4.02 -5.69
C ALA A 61 3.59 -3.76 -4.97
N ALA A 62 4.26 -2.67 -5.33
CA ALA A 62 5.47 -2.22 -4.66
C ALA A 62 5.14 -1.08 -3.69
N LEU A 63 5.97 -0.89 -2.67
CA LEU A 63 5.85 0.29 -1.81
C LEU A 63 6.03 1.56 -2.66
N ASN A 64 5.19 2.55 -2.41
CA ASN A 64 5.25 3.83 -3.09
C ASN A 64 6.23 4.77 -2.37
N SER A 65 7.50 4.72 -2.78
CA SER A 65 8.54 5.63 -2.28
C SER A 65 8.36 7.07 -2.73
N ASP A 66 7.62 7.29 -3.82
CA ASP A 66 7.51 8.59 -4.49
C ASP A 66 6.22 9.33 -4.11
N LEU A 67 5.50 8.82 -3.10
CA LEU A 67 4.26 9.43 -2.64
C LEU A 67 4.50 10.80 -1.99
N PHE A 68 5.62 10.95 -1.29
CA PHE A 68 6.00 12.17 -0.62
C PHE A 68 7.21 12.80 -1.31
N ALA A 69 7.18 14.13 -1.45
CA ALA A 69 8.34 14.86 -1.95
C ALA A 69 9.53 14.71 -0.98
N PRO A 70 10.79 14.76 -1.46
CA PRO A 70 11.98 14.63 -0.60
C PRO A 70 12.02 15.59 0.61
N ASN A 71 11.34 16.73 0.52
CA ASN A 71 11.26 17.75 1.57
C ASN A 71 9.83 17.91 2.13
N PHE A 72 9.04 16.83 2.11
CA PHE A 72 7.73 16.83 2.72
C PHE A 72 7.84 17.04 4.23
N ALA A 73 7.05 17.96 4.79
CA ALA A 73 7.03 18.27 6.21
C ALA A 73 5.58 18.40 6.70
N VAL A 74 5.29 17.93 7.90
CA VAL A 74 3.96 18.02 8.51
C VAL A 74 3.96 19.13 9.56
N HIS A 75 3.06 20.09 9.41
CA HIS A 75 2.88 21.18 10.37
C HIS A 75 1.59 20.97 11.18
N VAL A 76 1.72 20.68 12.47
CA VAL A 76 0.59 20.49 13.39
C VAL A 76 0.41 21.77 14.21
N ILE A 77 -0.73 22.45 14.04
CA ILE A 77 -1.05 23.66 14.81
C ILE A 77 -1.99 23.27 15.96
N GLY A 78 -1.49 23.39 17.19
CA GLY A 78 -2.25 23.16 18.41
C GLY A 78 -2.55 24.45 19.16
N LYS A 79 -3.21 24.32 20.33
CA LYS A 79 -3.47 25.47 21.22
C LYS A 79 -2.18 26.13 21.73
N ASP A 80 -1.09 25.36 21.80
CA ASP A 80 0.23 25.82 22.24
C ASP A 80 1.08 26.39 21.09
N GLY A 81 0.49 26.57 19.90
CA GLY A 81 1.17 27.10 18.71
C GLY A 81 1.54 26.04 17.67
N LEU A 82 2.44 26.41 16.76
CA LEU A 82 2.91 25.57 15.66
C LEU A 82 3.92 24.53 16.18
N ARG A 83 3.64 23.25 15.91
CA ARG A 83 4.58 22.14 16.07
C ARG A 83 4.90 21.59 14.69
N VAL A 84 6.17 21.63 14.30
CA VAL A 84 6.63 20.93 13.09
C VAL A 84 6.87 19.48 13.49
N ASN A 85 6.24 18.54 12.78
CA ASN A 85 6.54 17.13 12.90
C ASN A 85 7.38 16.72 11.70
N ASP A 86 8.65 16.39 11.96
CA ASP A 86 9.58 15.82 10.99
C ASP A 86 9.57 14.29 11.04
N GLU A 87 8.57 13.67 11.70
CA GLU A 87 8.50 12.21 11.77
C GLU A 87 8.49 11.59 10.37
N PRO A 88 9.26 10.50 10.19
CA PRO A 88 9.32 9.81 8.91
C PRO A 88 7.92 9.31 8.54
N VAL A 89 7.49 9.63 7.33
CA VAL A 89 6.19 9.18 6.86
C VAL A 89 6.19 7.66 6.74
N ASP A 90 5.14 7.03 7.27
CA ASP A 90 5.04 5.58 7.24
C ASP A 90 4.98 5.06 5.80
N HIS A 91 5.96 4.22 5.44
CA HIS A 91 5.96 3.46 4.19
C HIS A 91 4.96 2.29 4.28
N CYS A 92 3.69 2.60 4.12
CA CYS A 92 2.53 1.68 4.15
C CYS A 92 1.61 1.80 2.93
N HIS A 93 1.98 2.64 1.96
CA HIS A 93 1.25 2.82 0.71
C HIS A 93 1.89 1.98 -0.39
N TYR A 94 1.07 1.25 -1.13
CA TYR A 94 1.50 0.41 -2.24
C TYR A 94 0.81 0.83 -3.53
N VAL A 95 1.53 0.70 -4.64
CA VAL A 95 1.00 0.90 -6.00
C VAL A 95 1.39 -0.27 -6.90
N GLY A 96 0.50 -0.62 -7.82
CA GLY A 96 0.70 -1.81 -8.65
C GLY A 96 -0.38 -2.05 -9.69
N HIS A 97 -0.51 -3.31 -10.10
CA HIS A 97 -1.46 -3.77 -11.12
C HIS A 97 -1.88 -5.22 -10.87
N VAL A 98 -3.04 -5.59 -11.40
CA VAL A 98 -3.51 -6.98 -11.47
C VAL A 98 -2.62 -7.74 -12.46
N LEU A 99 -2.13 -8.92 -12.08
CA LEU A 99 -1.22 -9.71 -12.92
C LEU A 99 -1.79 -10.05 -14.30
N SER A 100 -3.10 -10.29 -14.39
CA SER A 100 -3.80 -10.57 -15.66
C SER A 100 -4.00 -9.34 -16.55
N SER A 101 -3.70 -8.13 -16.06
CA SER A 101 -3.84 -6.88 -16.82
C SER A 101 -2.84 -5.82 -16.33
N ALA A 102 -1.66 -5.78 -16.94
CA ALA A 102 -0.60 -4.83 -16.58
C ALA A 102 -0.99 -3.34 -16.76
N ASN A 103 -2.02 -3.05 -17.57
CA ASN A 103 -2.55 -1.70 -17.76
C ASN A 103 -3.51 -1.27 -16.63
N SER A 104 -3.92 -2.21 -15.76
CA SER A 104 -4.71 -1.88 -14.58
C SER A 104 -3.87 -1.10 -13.57
N LYS A 105 -4.55 -0.39 -12.67
CA LYS A 105 -3.91 0.33 -11.56
C LYS A 105 -4.56 -0.12 -10.26
N ALA A 106 -3.73 -0.41 -9.28
CA ALA A 106 -4.14 -0.74 -7.93
C ALA A 106 -3.36 0.13 -6.93
N ALA A 107 -4.03 0.49 -5.84
CA ALA A 107 -3.43 1.19 -4.72
C ALA A 107 -3.93 0.56 -3.41
N PHE A 108 -3.01 0.36 -2.46
CA PHE A 108 -3.33 -0.15 -1.13
C PHE A 108 -2.72 0.77 -0.07
N SER A 109 -3.40 0.92 1.05
CA SER A 109 -2.86 1.56 2.25
C SER A 109 -3.12 0.64 3.43
N ASN A 110 -2.07 0.19 4.10
CA ASN A 110 -2.19 -0.65 5.30
C ASN A 110 -1.67 0.06 6.55
N CYS A 111 -1.68 1.39 6.56
CA CYS A 111 -1.12 2.21 7.62
C CYS A 111 -1.83 1.99 8.96
N ASP A 112 -3.16 1.87 8.92
CA ASP A 112 -4.03 1.67 10.09
C ASP A 112 -4.85 0.37 9.96
N GLY A 113 -4.27 -0.63 9.27
CA GLY A 113 -4.99 -1.80 8.79
C GLY A 113 -5.44 -1.65 7.33
N LEU A 114 -6.02 -2.72 6.77
CA LEU A 114 -6.60 -2.76 5.43
C LEU A 114 -8.06 -3.21 5.51
#